data_AF-A0A7S0ZS02-F1
#
_entry.id   AF-A0A7S0ZS02-F1
#
_cell.length_a   1.000
_cell.length_b   1.000
_cell.length_c   1.000
_cell.angle_alpha   90.00
_cell.angle_beta   90.00
_cell.angle_gamma   90.00
#
_symmetry.space_group_name_H-M   'P 1'
#
loop_
_entity.id
_entity.type
_entity.pdbx_description
1 polymer ?
#
loop_
_entity_poly.entity_id
_entity_poly.type
_entity_poly.pdbx_seq_one_letter_code
_entity_poly.pdbx_strand_id
1 'polypeptide(L)'
;IEQVEREDMKMQFALLGLYYTDGFNFFRLLDIEGNKSLGIDQFVMGCLRLKGGALLIDTNILIEDTKDLVVKTSVAHKKAIVTIALQLDALCAKVSSLEPGRERGPSRKSRRGL
;
A
#
# COMPACT_ATOMS: atom_id res chain seq x y z
N ILE A 1 -27.29 -20.09 -16.39
CA ILE A 1 -27.27 -20.50 -14.96
C ILE A 1 -27.77 -21.93 -14.80
N GLU A 2 -28.93 -22.30 -15.34
CA GLU A 2 -29.52 -23.64 -15.18
C GLU A 2 -28.58 -24.83 -15.51
N GLN A 3 -27.73 -24.70 -16.54
CA GLN A 3 -26.72 -25.73 -16.87
C GLN A 3 -25.71 -25.96 -15.75
N VAL A 4 -25.31 -24.90 -15.03
CA VAL A 4 -24.34 -24.96 -13.93
C VAL A 4 -24.94 -25.60 -12.67
N GLU A 5 -26.27 -25.70 -12.58
CA GLU A 5 -26.93 -26.34 -11.44
C GLU A 5 -26.97 -27.86 -11.55
N ARG A 6 -26.72 -28.39 -12.75
CA ARG A 6 -26.73 -29.84 -12.98
C ARG A 6 -25.61 -30.52 -12.20
N GLU A 7 -25.94 -31.68 -11.65
CA GLU A 7 -25.03 -32.39 -10.75
C GLU A 7 -23.77 -32.88 -11.46
N ASP A 8 -23.88 -33.29 -12.72
CA ASP A 8 -22.72 -33.65 -13.54
C ASP A 8 -21.78 -32.46 -13.78
N MET A 9 -22.35 -31.27 -13.96
CA MET A 9 -21.57 -30.05 -14.11
C MET A 9 -20.91 -29.63 -12.80
N LYS A 10 -21.60 -29.74 -11.67
CA LYS A 10 -21.03 -29.52 -10.32
C LYS A 10 -19.87 -30.48 -10.04
N MET A 11 -19.99 -31.74 -10.42
CA MET A 11 -18.89 -32.71 -10.29
C MET A 11 -17.68 -32.33 -11.15
N GLN A 12 -17.89 -31.82 -12.37
CA GLN A 12 -16.79 -31.33 -13.21
C GLN A 12 -16.06 -30.14 -12.57
N PHE A 13 -16.80 -29.18 -11.99
CA PHE A 13 -16.17 -28.08 -11.24
C PHE A 13 -15.43 -28.57 -10.01
N ALA A 14 -15.98 -29.54 -9.27
CA ALA A 14 -15.32 -30.14 -8.12
C ALA A 14 -13.99 -30.81 -8.51
N LEU A 15 -13.92 -31.51 -9.66
CA LEU A 15 -12.67 -32.06 -10.20
C LEU A 15 -11.63 -30.97 -10.52
N LEU A 16 -12.09 -29.76 -10.85
CA LEU A 16 -11.23 -28.60 -11.07
C LEU A 16 -10.87 -27.88 -9.76
N GLY A 17 -11.36 -28.33 -8.60
CA GLY A 17 -11.14 -27.71 -7.30
C GLY A 17 -12.05 -26.52 -7.01
N LEU A 18 -13.18 -26.43 -7.71
CA LEU A 18 -14.16 -25.34 -7.59
C LEU A 18 -15.44 -25.88 -6.97
N TYR A 19 -15.83 -25.29 -5.84
CA TYR A 19 -17.05 -25.65 -5.12
C TYR A 19 -17.92 -24.40 -4.99
N TYR A 20 -19.21 -24.52 -5.33
CA TYR A 20 -20.20 -23.46 -5.18
C TYR A 20 -21.55 -24.04 -4.77
N THR A 21 -22.33 -23.24 -4.03
CA THR A 21 -23.64 -23.62 -3.51
C THR A 21 -24.76 -23.36 -4.50
N ASP A 22 -24.66 -22.27 -5.24
CA ASP A 22 -25.63 -21.86 -6.26
C ASP A 22 -24.92 -21.13 -7.40
N GLY A 23 -25.44 -21.31 -8.60
CA GLY A 23 -24.92 -20.78 -9.83
C GLY A 23 -25.02 -19.27 -9.90
N PHE A 24 -26.05 -18.66 -9.31
CA PHE A 24 -26.19 -17.20 -9.36
C PHE A 24 -25.02 -16.50 -8.64
N ASN A 25 -24.74 -16.89 -7.40
CA ASN A 25 -23.60 -16.36 -6.65
C ASN A 25 -22.27 -16.76 -7.28
N PHE A 26 -22.17 -17.97 -7.87
CA PHE A 26 -20.98 -18.37 -8.62
C PHE A 26 -20.68 -17.43 -9.79
N PHE A 27 -21.65 -17.17 -10.67
CA PHE A 27 -21.46 -16.25 -11.80
C PHE A 27 -21.22 -14.80 -11.33
N ARG A 28 -21.85 -14.37 -10.23
CA ARG A 28 -21.57 -13.06 -9.61
C ARG A 28 -20.14 -12.94 -9.12
N LEU A 29 -19.54 -14.02 -8.61
CA LEU A 29 -18.14 -14.04 -8.21
C LEU A 29 -17.19 -13.97 -9.41
N LEU A 30 -17.61 -14.49 -10.57
CA LEU A 30 -16.82 -14.47 -11.81
C LEU A 30 -16.88 -13.11 -12.53
N ASP A 31 -17.99 -12.37 -12.44
CA ASP A 31 -18.16 -11.04 -13.04
C ASP A 31 -17.38 -9.97 -12.27
N ILE A 32 -16.11 -9.79 -12.62
CA ILE A 32 -15.21 -8.79 -12.00
C ILE A 32 -15.62 -7.36 -12.37
N GLU A 33 -16.20 -7.16 -13.56
CA GLU A 33 -16.55 -5.85 -14.09
C GLU A 33 -17.92 -5.35 -13.61
N GLY A 34 -18.74 -6.25 -13.04
CA GLY A 34 -20.07 -5.93 -12.52
C GLY A 34 -21.08 -5.55 -13.62
N ASN A 35 -20.78 -5.88 -14.87
CA ASN A 35 -21.60 -5.51 -16.03
C ASN A 35 -22.74 -6.51 -16.28
N LYS A 36 -22.85 -7.55 -15.44
CA LYS A 36 -23.85 -8.64 -15.50
C LYS A 36 -23.76 -9.49 -16.77
N SER A 37 -22.63 -9.43 -17.47
CA SER A 37 -22.29 -10.28 -18.59
C SER A 37 -20.95 -10.95 -18.30
N LEU A 38 -20.75 -12.15 -18.84
CA LEU A 38 -19.51 -12.87 -18.63
C LEU A 38 -19.07 -13.46 -19.97
N GLY A 39 -17.99 -12.91 -20.52
CA GLY A 39 -17.31 -13.50 -21.68
C GLY A 39 -16.61 -14.81 -21.29
N ILE A 40 -16.28 -15.63 -22.29
CA ILE A 40 -15.58 -16.90 -22.04
C ILE A 40 -14.23 -16.70 -21.33
N ASP A 41 -13.50 -15.65 -21.69
CA ASP A 41 -12.20 -15.33 -21.08
C ASP A 41 -12.36 -14.95 -19.61
N GLN A 42 -13.36 -14.12 -19.29
CA GLN A 42 -13.68 -13.74 -17.92
C GLN A 42 -14.14 -14.95 -17.09
N PHE A 43 -14.90 -15.86 -17.70
CA PHE A 43 -15.31 -17.11 -17.06
C PHE A 43 -14.11 -18.01 -16.72
N VAL A 44 -13.21 -18.24 -17.68
CA VAL A 44 -12.00 -19.08 -17.47
C VAL A 44 -11.08 -18.44 -16.44
N MET A 45 -10.78 -17.15 -16.58
CA MET A 45 -9.92 -16.42 -15.64
C MET A 45 -10.53 -16.36 -14.24
N GLY A 46 -11.85 -16.18 -14.14
CA GLY A 46 -12.57 -16.22 -12.87
C GLY A 46 -12.49 -17.60 -12.20
N CYS A 47 -12.61 -18.68 -12.97
CA CYS A 47 -12.45 -20.05 -12.46
C CYS A 47 -11.01 -20.32 -11.99
N LEU A 48 -9.99 -19.89 -12.74
CA LEU A 48 -8.58 -20.01 -12.34
C LEU A 48 -8.28 -19.23 -11.06
N ARG A 49 -8.87 -18.04 -10.91
CA ARG A 49 -8.78 -17.20 -9.72
C ARG A 49 -9.41 -17.89 -8.50
N LEU A 50 -10.63 -18.39 -8.64
CA LEU A 50 -11.35 -19.07 -7.54
C LEU A 50 -10.68 -20.38 -7.12
N LYS A 51 -10.00 -21.07 -8.05
CA LYS A 51 -9.20 -22.27 -7.77
C LYS A 51 -7.98 -21.96 -6.89
N GLY A 52 -7.58 -20.69 -6.74
CA GLY A 52 -6.47 -20.24 -5.89
C GLY A 52 -5.07 -20.52 -6.45
N GLY A 53 -4.90 -21.53 -7.31
CA GLY A 53 -3.60 -21.94 -7.84
C GLY A 53 -2.91 -20.91 -8.75
N ALA A 54 -3.66 -20.16 -9.55
CA ALA A 54 -3.10 -19.06 -10.35
C ALA A 54 -2.80 -17.83 -9.47
N LEU A 55 -3.68 -17.53 -8.51
CA LEU A 55 -3.54 -16.42 -7.59
C LEU A 55 -2.30 -16.56 -6.69
N LEU A 56 -1.92 -17.77 -6.29
CA LEU A 56 -0.77 -18.01 -5.38
C LEU A 56 0.58 -17.66 -6.02
N ILE A 57 0.77 -17.94 -7.31
CA ILE A 57 2.01 -17.59 -8.02
C ILE A 57 2.07 -16.07 -8.19
N ASP A 58 0.99 -15.46 -8.70
CA ASP A 58 0.93 -14.02 -8.92
C ASP A 58 1.03 -13.23 -7.62
N THR A 59 0.43 -13.72 -6.52
CA THR A 59 0.54 -13.08 -5.20
C THR A 59 1.93 -13.23 -4.61
N ASN A 60 2.62 -14.35 -4.79
CA ASN A 60 4.01 -14.50 -4.35
C ASN A 60 4.94 -13.51 -5.08
N ILE A 61 4.78 -13.36 -6.40
CA ILE A 61 5.50 -12.37 -7.20
C ILE A 61 5.20 -10.95 -6.70
N LEU A 62 3.92 -10.62 -6.49
CA LEU A 62 3.51 -9.32 -5.98
C LEU A 62 4.07 -9.03 -4.58
N ILE A 63 4.12 -10.04 -3.70
CA ILE A 63 4.70 -9.93 -2.36
C ILE A 63 6.21 -9.66 -2.46
N GLU A 64 6.91 -10.34 -3.38
CA GLU A 64 8.34 -10.14 -3.61
C GLU A 64 8.63 -8.73 -4.13
N ASP A 65 7.91 -8.27 -5.15
CA ASP A 65 8.00 -6.92 -5.69
C ASP A 65 7.70 -5.85 -4.62
N THR A 66 6.70 -6.09 -3.78
CA THR A 66 6.33 -5.18 -2.69
C THR A 66 7.43 -5.09 -1.64
N LYS A 67 8.05 -6.22 -1.25
CA LYS A 67 9.19 -6.22 -0.32
C LYS A 67 10.35 -5.40 -0.89
N ASP A 68 10.66 -5.61 -2.16
CA ASP A 68 11.71 -4.91 -2.87
C ASP A 68 11.48 -3.39 -2.90
N LEU A 69 10.25 -2.98 -3.20
CA LEU A 69 9.85 -1.57 -3.21
C LEU A 69 9.95 -0.93 -1.82
N VAL A 70 9.51 -1.64 -0.77
CA VAL A 70 9.59 -1.15 0.61
C VAL A 70 11.04 -0.94 1.04
N VAL A 71 11.93 -1.87 0.71
CA VAL A 71 13.37 -1.75 1.02
C VAL A 71 13.99 -0.55 0.29
N LYS A 72 13.76 -0.44 -1.02
CA LYS A 72 14.29 0.67 -1.85
C LYS A 72 13.81 2.03 -1.33
N THR A 73 12.52 2.13 -1.05
CA THR A 73 11.89 3.34 -0.50
C THR A 73 12.43 3.69 0.88
N SER A 74 12.58 2.70 1.78
CA SER A 74 13.13 2.92 3.12
C SER A 74 14.58 3.42 3.09
N VAL A 75 15.41 2.86 2.20
CA VAL A 75 16.79 3.31 2.00
C VAL A 75 16.83 4.74 1.46
N ALA A 76 15.98 5.07 0.49
CA ALA A 76 15.88 6.42 -0.04
C ALA A 76 15.45 7.44 1.03
N HIS A 77 14.44 7.09 1.84
CA HIS A 77 14.00 7.93 2.95
C HIS A 77 15.09 8.15 4.00
N LYS A 78 15.82 7.10 4.38
CA LYS A 78 16.95 7.23 5.31
C LYS A 78 17.99 8.23 4.81
N LYS A 79 18.34 8.18 3.52
CA LYS A 79 19.28 9.13 2.90
C LYS A 79 18.73 10.56 2.94
N ALA A 80 17.46 10.74 2.57
CA ALA A 80 16.82 12.06 2.57
C ALA A 80 16.80 12.68 3.97
N ILE A 81 16.47 11.89 5.00
CA ILE A 81 16.47 12.35 6.40
C ILE A 81 17.85 12.83 6.83
N VAL A 82 18.91 12.07 6.52
CA VAL A 82 20.29 12.47 6.84
C VAL A 82 20.68 13.77 6.15
N THR A 83 20.35 13.91 4.86
CA THR A 83 20.62 15.15 4.11
C THR A 83 19.91 16.35 4.72
N ILE A 84 18.63 16.19 5.08
CA ILE A 84 17.84 17.26 5.71
C ILE A 84 18.45 17.65 7.06
N ALA A 85 18.86 16.67 7.88
CA ALA A 85 19.51 16.95 9.16
C ALA A 85 20.78 17.79 8.99
N LEU A 86 21.66 17.41 8.04
CA LEU A 86 22.89 18.15 7.74
C LEU A 86 22.60 19.58 7.25
N GLN A 87 21.57 19.75 6.41
CA GLN A 87 21.17 21.06 5.91
C GLN A 87 20.61 21.94 7.04
N LEU A 88 19.85 21.37 7.97
CA LEU A 88 19.34 22.07 9.15
C LEU A 88 20.50 22.54 10.06
N ASP A 89 21.47 21.67 10.33
CA ASP A 89 22.65 22.04 11.15
C ASP A 89 23.43 23.20 10.51
N ALA A 90 23.64 23.15 9.20
CA ALA A 90 24.30 24.21 8.45
C ALA A 90 23.51 25.53 8.49
N LEU A 91 22.18 25.46 8.41
CA LEU A 91 21.30 26.62 8.51
C LEU A 91 21.35 27.23 9.92
N CYS A 92 21.30 26.41 10.97
CA CYS A 92 21.41 26.84 12.35
C CYS A 92 22.72 27.59 12.61
N ALA A 93 23.85 27.05 12.15
CA ALA A 93 25.15 27.71 12.27
C ALA A 93 25.16 29.09 11.58
N LYS A 94 24.53 29.19 10.40
CA LYS A 94 24.46 30.44 9.65
C LYS A 94 23.53 31.47 10.32
N VAL A 95 22.41 31.05 10.87
CA VAL A 95 21.50 31.93 11.65
C VAL A 95 22.21 32.48 12.89
N SER A 96 22.98 31.66 13.62
CA SER A 96 23.77 32.13 14.77
C SER A 96 24.83 33.17 14.39
N SER A 97 25.34 33.13 13.16
CA SER A 97 26.30 34.13 12.65
C SER A 97 25.65 35.45 12.21
N LEU A 98 24.32 35.48 12.07
CA LEU A 98 23.57 36.65 11.60
C LEU A 98 22.97 37.50 12.72
N GLU A 99 22.96 37.03 13.97
CA GLU A 99 22.50 37.81 15.13
C GLU A 99 23.52 38.91 15.49
N PRO A 100 23.29 40.20 15.20
CA PRO A 100 24.14 41.28 15.70
C PRO A 100 23.74 41.58 17.14
N GLY A 101 24.73 41.77 18.02
CA GLY A 101 24.56 41.89 19.47
C GLY A 101 23.34 42.69 19.93
N ARG A 102 22.41 42.01 20.60
CA ARG A 102 21.37 42.64 21.41
C ARG A 102 22.05 43.30 22.62
N GLU A 103 22.32 44.59 22.52
CA GLU A 103 22.93 45.41 23.57
C GLU A 103 22.25 45.18 24.93
N ARG A 104 23.05 44.91 25.96
CA ARG A 104 22.61 44.90 27.36
C ARG A 104 22.27 46.32 27.78
N GLY A 105 20.97 46.63 27.83
CA GLY A 105 20.48 47.90 28.39
C GLY A 105 20.92 48.09 29.85
N PRO A 106 21.16 49.34 30.30
CA PRO A 106 21.87 49.61 31.53
C PRO A 106 21.05 49.23 32.77
N SER A 107 21.72 48.53 33.69
CA SER A 107 21.22 48.12 35.00
C SER A 107 20.86 49.35 35.85
N ARG A 108 19.55 49.58 36.08
CA ARG A 108 19.06 50.62 37.00
C ARG A 108 19.57 50.33 38.42
N LYS A 109 20.53 51.13 38.88
CA LYS A 109 20.92 51.18 40.30
C LYS A 109 19.76 51.76 41.11
N SER A 110 19.19 50.93 41.98
CA SER A 110 18.28 51.32 43.05
C SER A 110 19.03 52.23 44.04
N ARG A 111 18.68 53.52 44.09
CA ARG A 111 19.12 54.44 45.14
C ARG A 111 18.25 54.21 46.37
N ARG A 112 18.86 53.72 47.46
CA ARG A 112 18.38 53.86 48.84
C ARG A 112 18.91 55.18 49.43
N GLY A 113 18.13 55.77 50.33
CA GLY A 113 18.47 56.94 51.17
C GLY A 113 17.53 58.10 50.89
N LEU A 114 16.92 58.77 51.87
CA LEU A 114 17.04 58.75 53.32
C LEU A 114 15.68 59.15 53.91
#